data_AF-A0A6N7RMX1-F1
#
_entry.id   AF-A0A6N7RMX1-F1
#
_cell.length_a   1.000
_cell.length_b   1.000
_cell.length_c   1.000
_cell.angle_alpha   90.00
_cell.angle_beta   90.00
_cell.angle_gamma   90.00
#
_symmetry.space_group_name_H-M   'P 1'
#
loop_
_entity.id
_entity.type
_entity.pdbx_description
1 polymer ?
#
loop_
_entity_poly.entity_id
_entity_poly.type
_entity_poly.pdbx_seq_one_letter_code
_entity_poly.pdbx_strand_id
1 'polypeptide(L)'
;MGARGCLRGDRAHRRRVLRVLRHFLWLARREATGGEAPMIKHPYIVFLSGPVTGMPDNNRKAFGDAADRIAEHTGVRGNIYVPTERVRPAATHVEAMRECLLELVQGQFMDWNLHYPYQCLAQLPGWSGSPGAKVEAMVARAIGVPVVELDELLASYEAADQ
;
A
#
# COMPACT_ATOMS: atom_id res chain seq x y z
N MET A 1 -6.91 29.97 29.72
CA MET A 1 -6.98 28.69 30.47
C MET A 1 -8.24 27.95 30.05
N GLY A 2 -8.13 26.66 29.68
CA GLY A 2 -9.29 25.80 29.41
C GLY A 2 -9.19 24.99 28.13
N ALA A 3 -8.17 24.13 28.01
CA ALA A 3 -8.10 23.13 26.95
C ALA A 3 -9.17 22.03 27.20
N ARG A 4 -10.15 21.92 26.31
CA ARG A 4 -10.93 20.70 26.10
C ARG A 4 -10.80 20.33 24.63
N GLY A 5 -10.29 19.13 24.34
CA GLY A 5 -10.17 18.68 22.96
C GLY A 5 -9.50 17.33 22.80
N CYS A 6 -9.88 16.36 23.62
CA CYS A 6 -9.50 14.96 23.45
C CYS A 6 -10.08 14.44 22.11
N LEU A 7 -9.18 13.95 21.26
CA LEU A 7 -9.34 13.05 20.11
C LEU A 7 -10.78 12.59 19.81
N ARG A 8 -11.49 13.34 18.96
CA ARG A 8 -12.61 12.81 18.15
C ARG A 8 -12.06 12.48 16.77
N GLY A 9 -12.18 11.22 16.36
CA GLY A 9 -11.70 10.71 15.08
C GLY A 9 -12.03 11.61 13.89
N ASP A 10 -11.04 11.84 13.05
CA ASP A 10 -11.12 12.79 11.95
C ASP A 10 -12.10 12.30 10.87
N ARG A 11 -13.27 12.93 10.83
CA ARG A 11 -14.31 12.72 9.82
C ARG A 11 -13.81 12.94 8.38
N ALA A 12 -12.69 13.64 8.19
CA ALA A 12 -12.07 13.83 6.87
C ALA A 12 -11.32 12.58 6.35
N HIS A 13 -10.91 11.66 7.23
CA HIS A 13 -10.29 10.37 6.87
C HIS A 13 -11.34 9.37 6.36
N ARG A 14 -12.46 9.23 7.08
CA ARG A 14 -13.61 8.40 6.65
C ARG A 14 -14.21 8.82 5.30
N ARG A 15 -14.20 10.11 4.98
CA ARG A 15 -14.72 10.65 3.70
C ARG A 15 -13.78 10.45 2.50
N ARG A 16 -12.50 10.09 2.72
CA ARG A 16 -11.53 9.82 1.64
C ARG A 16 -11.51 8.34 1.25
N VAL A 17 -11.60 7.43 2.23
CA VAL A 17 -11.78 5.97 2.00
C VAL A 17 -13.07 5.68 1.21
N LEU A 18 -14.16 6.37 1.54
CA LEU A 18 -15.44 6.24 0.81
C LEU A 18 -15.40 6.77 -0.64
N ARG A 19 -14.38 7.57 -1.01
CA ARG A 19 -14.23 8.12 -2.37
C ARG A 19 -13.50 7.15 -3.31
N VAL A 20 -12.56 6.37 -2.77
CA VAL A 20 -11.95 5.22 -3.45
C VAL A 20 -13.02 4.15 -3.72
N LEU A 21 -13.81 3.79 -2.71
CA LEU A 21 -14.96 2.89 -2.84
C LEU A 21 -15.99 3.36 -3.90
N ARG A 22 -16.17 4.68 -4.06
CA ARG A 22 -17.06 5.24 -5.09
C ARG A 22 -16.48 5.23 -6.51
N HIS A 23 -15.16 5.29 -6.66
CA HIS A 23 -14.52 5.16 -7.96
C HIS A 23 -14.59 3.72 -8.47
N PHE A 24 -14.42 2.73 -7.58
CA PHE A 24 -14.73 1.33 -7.85
C PHE A 24 -16.21 1.13 -8.24
N LEU A 25 -17.16 1.76 -7.54
CA LEU A 25 -18.59 1.73 -7.91
C LEU A 25 -18.90 2.40 -9.27
N TRP A 26 -18.14 3.43 -9.68
CA TRP A 26 -18.32 4.09 -10.98
C TRP A 26 -17.78 3.25 -12.15
N LEU A 27 -16.67 2.52 -11.95
CA LEU A 27 -16.16 1.54 -12.91
C LEU A 27 -17.15 0.38 -13.10
N ALA A 28 -17.70 -0.14 -12.00
CA ALA A 28 -18.76 -1.17 -12.03
C ALA A 28 -20.04 -0.74 -12.77
N ARG A 29 -20.34 0.57 -12.79
CA ARG A 29 -21.54 1.10 -13.47
C ARG A 29 -21.38 1.25 -14.99
N ARG A 30 -20.14 1.31 -15.52
CA ARG A 30 -19.89 1.41 -16.97
C ARG A 30 -19.88 0.05 -17.68
N GLU A 31 -19.56 -1.03 -16.96
CA GLU A 31 -19.78 -2.40 -17.45
C GLU A 31 -21.27 -2.66 -17.74
N ALA A 32 -22.16 -2.15 -16.89
CA ALA A 32 -23.61 -2.26 -17.08
C ALA A 32 -24.15 -1.56 -18.34
N THR A 33 -23.34 -0.77 -19.04
CA THR A 33 -23.72 -0.02 -20.26
C THR A 33 -23.16 -0.59 -21.57
N GLY A 34 -22.52 -1.78 -21.55
CA GLY A 34 -22.27 -2.58 -22.76
C GLY A 34 -21.16 -2.08 -23.71
N GLY A 35 -20.21 -1.27 -23.24
CA GLY A 35 -18.97 -0.98 -23.98
C GLY A 35 -17.86 -1.94 -23.58
N GLU A 36 -17.30 -2.72 -24.52
CA GLU A 36 -16.21 -3.66 -24.22
C GLU A 36 -14.91 -2.93 -23.85
N ALA A 37 -14.48 -3.13 -22.60
CA ALA A 37 -13.12 -2.92 -22.13
C ALA A 37 -12.70 -4.17 -21.32
N PRO A 38 -11.46 -4.68 -21.49
CA PRO A 38 -11.06 -5.96 -20.92
C PRO A 38 -10.96 -5.90 -19.39
N MET A 39 -11.46 -6.95 -18.73
CA MET A 39 -11.35 -7.18 -17.29
C MET A 39 -9.88 -7.20 -16.86
N ILE A 40 -9.45 -6.23 -16.06
CA ILE A 40 -8.31 -6.43 -15.17
C ILE A 40 -8.86 -7.09 -13.91
N LYS A 41 -8.84 -8.43 -13.87
CA LYS A 41 -9.39 -9.16 -12.73
C LYS A 41 -8.58 -8.97 -11.45
N HIS A 42 -7.24 -8.92 -11.48
CA HIS A 42 -6.39 -8.43 -10.36
C HIS A 42 -4.99 -8.09 -10.90
N PRO A 43 -4.50 -6.86 -10.68
CA PRO A 43 -3.28 -6.73 -9.90
C PRO A 43 -3.36 -5.51 -8.98
N TYR A 44 -3.65 -5.73 -7.70
CA TYR A 44 -3.33 -4.71 -6.70
C TYR A 44 -1.81 -4.60 -6.65
N ILE A 45 -1.28 -3.51 -7.20
CA ILE A 45 0.09 -3.06 -7.03
C ILE A 45 0.18 -2.47 -5.62
N VAL A 46 0.76 -3.24 -4.72
CA VAL A 46 0.83 -2.93 -3.29
C VAL A 46 2.27 -2.59 -2.92
N PHE A 47 2.44 -1.47 -2.23
CA PHE A 47 3.71 -1.13 -1.60
C PHE A 47 3.70 -1.62 -0.15
N LEU A 48 4.57 -2.56 0.23
CA LEU A 48 4.72 -2.95 1.63
C LEU A 48 5.59 -1.94 2.39
N SER A 49 5.14 -1.55 3.57
CA SER A 49 5.85 -0.61 4.45
C SER A 49 5.88 -1.15 5.88
N GLY A 50 7.02 -1.06 6.56
CA GLY A 50 7.17 -1.66 7.88
C GLY A 50 8.50 -1.37 8.57
N PRO A 51 8.67 -1.81 9.82
CA PRO A 51 9.96 -1.73 10.51
C PRO A 51 11.01 -2.65 9.85
N VAL A 52 12.21 -2.11 9.67
CA VAL A 52 13.38 -2.83 9.14
C VAL A 52 14.56 -2.66 10.10
N THR A 53 14.92 -1.41 10.40
CA THR A 53 16.02 -1.08 11.30
C THR A 53 15.77 -1.63 12.71
N GLY A 54 16.75 -2.37 13.25
CA GLY A 54 16.66 -2.98 14.58
C GLY A 54 15.85 -4.28 14.64
N MET A 55 15.26 -4.73 13.53
CA MET A 55 14.60 -6.03 13.46
C MET A 55 15.58 -7.15 13.12
N PRO A 56 15.37 -8.37 13.65
CA PRO A 56 16.11 -9.55 13.21
C PRO A 56 16.03 -9.71 11.70
N ASP A 57 17.17 -9.97 11.06
CA ASP A 57 17.26 -10.23 9.61
C ASP A 57 16.61 -9.13 8.73
N ASN A 58 16.65 -7.87 9.17
CA ASN A 58 15.99 -6.74 8.51
C ASN A 58 14.49 -6.96 8.29
N ASN A 59 13.86 -7.78 9.14
CA ASN A 59 12.44 -8.15 9.06
C ASN A 59 12.03 -8.88 7.77
N ARG A 60 12.98 -9.46 7.02
CA ARG A 60 12.72 -10.12 5.72
C ARG A 60 11.57 -11.13 5.77
N LYS A 61 11.51 -11.94 6.84
CA LYS A 61 10.46 -12.94 7.00
C LYS A 61 9.06 -12.29 7.02
N ALA A 62 8.86 -11.24 7.82
CA ALA A 62 7.55 -10.61 7.93
C ALA A 62 7.10 -9.96 6.61
N PHE A 63 8.04 -9.35 5.88
CA PHE A 63 7.79 -8.80 4.55
C PHE A 63 7.45 -9.89 3.53
N GLY A 64 8.19 -11.01 3.54
CA GLY A 64 7.91 -12.18 2.69
C GLY A 64 6.53 -12.78 2.98
N ASP A 65 6.23 -13.07 4.25
CA ASP A 65 4.94 -13.62 4.69
C ASP A 65 3.78 -12.68 4.27
N ALA A 66 3.95 -11.37 4.41
CA ALA A 66 2.94 -10.39 3.99
C ALA A 66 2.71 -10.38 2.47
N ALA A 67 3.80 -10.45 1.69
CA ALA A 67 3.72 -10.53 0.24
C ALA A 67 3.03 -11.82 -0.22
N ASP A 68 3.35 -12.96 0.41
CA ASP A 68 2.77 -14.25 0.07
C ASP A 68 1.28 -14.27 0.40
N ARG A 69 0.86 -13.77 1.57
CA ARG A 69 -0.57 -13.64 1.93
C ARG A 69 -1.34 -12.76 0.94
N ILE A 70 -0.79 -11.61 0.54
CA ILE A 70 -1.45 -10.76 -0.48
C ILE A 70 -1.48 -11.49 -1.83
N ALA A 71 -0.42 -12.22 -2.19
CA ALA A 71 -0.37 -12.97 -3.44
C ALA A 71 -1.39 -14.13 -3.47
N GLU A 72 -1.65 -14.78 -2.34
CA GLU A 72 -2.68 -15.82 -2.21
C GLU A 72 -4.07 -15.29 -2.57
N HIS A 73 -4.41 -14.04 -2.18
CA HIS A 73 -5.69 -13.42 -2.51
C HIS A 73 -5.73 -12.77 -3.91
N THR A 74 -4.61 -12.21 -4.37
CA THR A 74 -4.57 -11.46 -5.64
C THR A 74 -4.14 -12.31 -6.83
N GLY A 75 -3.62 -13.51 -6.58
CA GLY A 75 -3.06 -14.44 -7.56
C GLY A 75 -1.71 -14.00 -8.16
N VAL A 76 -1.15 -12.85 -7.79
CA VAL A 76 0.02 -12.28 -8.46
C VAL A 76 0.99 -11.59 -7.50
N ARG A 77 2.04 -12.32 -7.07
CA ARG A 77 3.12 -11.79 -6.22
C ARG A 77 3.92 -10.66 -6.87
N GLY A 78 4.04 -10.67 -8.20
CA GLY A 78 4.84 -9.71 -8.95
C GLY A 78 4.42 -8.25 -8.79
N ASN A 79 3.20 -8.00 -8.31
CA ASN A 79 2.67 -6.65 -8.09
C ASN A 79 2.95 -6.10 -6.69
N ILE A 80 3.64 -6.86 -5.85
CA ILE A 80 3.90 -6.47 -4.47
C ILE A 80 5.33 -5.97 -4.39
N TYR A 81 5.49 -4.69 -4.11
CA TYR A 81 6.80 -4.13 -3.81
C TYR A 81 7.18 -4.45 -2.38
N VAL A 82 8.30 -5.16 -2.24
CA VAL A 82 8.85 -5.61 -0.97
C VAL A 82 10.20 -4.91 -0.74
N PRO A 83 10.26 -3.86 0.10
CA PRO A 83 11.49 -3.08 0.30
C PRO A 83 12.72 -3.93 0.61
N THR A 84 12.57 -4.96 1.45
CA THR A 84 13.68 -5.83 1.88
C THR A 84 14.24 -6.74 0.79
N GLU A 85 13.51 -6.95 -0.31
CA GLU A 85 13.95 -7.70 -1.48
C GLU A 85 14.58 -6.79 -2.56
N ARG A 86 14.27 -5.48 -2.51
CA ARG A 86 14.56 -4.52 -3.58
C ARG A 86 15.67 -3.55 -3.23
N VAL A 87 15.71 -3.12 -1.97
CA VAL A 87 16.79 -2.27 -1.46
C VAL A 87 18.05 -3.10 -1.32
N ARG A 88 19.18 -2.54 -1.77
CA ARG A 88 20.47 -3.23 -1.70
C ARG A 88 20.84 -3.53 -0.25
N PRO A 89 21.33 -4.75 0.08
CA PRO A 89 21.64 -5.13 1.47
C PRO A 89 22.64 -4.23 2.19
N ALA A 90 23.56 -3.59 1.46
CA ALA A 90 24.58 -2.70 2.02
C ALA A 90 24.16 -1.23 2.08
N ALA A 91 22.93 -0.88 1.68
CA ALA A 91 22.44 0.48 1.69
C ALA A 91 22.39 1.02 3.13
N THR A 92 22.85 2.26 3.31
CA THR A 92 22.59 3.01 4.53
C THR A 92 21.09 3.29 4.66
N HIS A 93 20.62 3.65 5.86
CA HIS A 93 19.22 4.01 6.08
C HIS A 93 18.75 5.13 5.13
N VAL A 94 19.59 6.13 4.87
CA VAL A 94 19.25 7.25 3.97
C VAL A 94 19.15 6.80 2.52
N GLU A 95 20.05 5.93 2.06
CA GLU A 95 19.99 5.37 0.70
C GLU A 95 18.77 4.47 0.52
N ALA A 96 18.49 3.60 1.50
CA ALA A 96 17.30 2.76 1.52
C ALA A 96 16.01 3.60 1.43
N MET A 97 15.90 4.64 2.26
CA MET A 97 14.75 5.54 2.21
C MET A 97 14.63 6.27 0.87
N ARG A 98 15.74 6.70 0.28
CA ARG A 98 15.72 7.33 -1.05
C ARG A 98 15.21 6.36 -2.12
N GLU A 99 15.69 5.11 -2.12
CA GLU A 99 15.26 4.06 -3.04
C GLU A 99 13.76 3.76 -2.87
N CYS A 100 13.28 3.54 -1.64
CA CYS A 100 11.87 3.30 -1.33
C CYS A 100 10.96 4.46 -1.79
N LEU A 101 11.34 5.70 -1.52
CA LEU A 101 10.52 6.87 -1.86
C LEU A 101 10.49 7.14 -3.36
N LEU A 102 11.62 6.95 -4.05
CA LEU A 102 11.66 7.04 -5.51
C LEU A 102 10.76 5.98 -6.13
N GLU A 103 10.81 4.75 -5.64
CA GLU A 103 9.92 3.70 -6.11
C GLU A 103 8.45 4.04 -5.85
N LEU A 104 8.09 4.42 -4.64
CA LEU A 104 6.71 4.77 -4.28
C LEU A 104 6.13 5.89 -5.17
N VAL A 105 6.96 6.86 -5.55
CA VAL A 105 6.54 8.01 -6.36
C VAL A 105 6.56 7.71 -7.87
N GLN A 106 7.55 6.95 -8.34
CA GLN A 106 7.77 6.75 -9.77
C GLN A 106 7.16 5.44 -10.29
N GLY A 107 6.88 4.46 -9.43
CA GLY A 107 6.28 3.18 -9.80
C GLY A 107 7.10 2.45 -10.87
N GLN A 108 8.42 2.37 -10.69
CA GLN A 108 9.35 1.97 -11.76
C GLN A 108 9.21 0.49 -12.17
N PHE A 109 8.41 -0.31 -11.46
CA PHE A 109 8.24 -1.74 -11.71
C PHE A 109 7.19 -2.15 -12.74
N MET A 110 6.59 -1.21 -13.48
CA MET A 110 5.81 -1.56 -14.67
C MET A 110 6.36 -0.81 -15.88
N ASP A 111 6.51 -1.57 -16.97
CA ASP A 111 6.96 -1.18 -18.31
C ASP A 111 6.92 0.33 -18.59
N TRP A 112 7.95 0.88 -19.24
CA TRP A 112 8.15 2.34 -19.50
C TRP A 112 6.97 3.04 -20.23
N ASN A 113 5.94 2.29 -20.64
CA ASN A 113 4.71 2.74 -21.28
C ASN A 113 3.43 2.57 -20.44
N LEU A 114 3.48 1.96 -19.24
CA LEU A 114 2.33 1.71 -18.37
C LEU A 114 2.67 2.02 -16.90
N HIS A 115 2.81 3.31 -16.56
CA HIS A 115 2.87 3.76 -15.18
C HIS A 115 1.53 3.50 -14.48
N TYR A 116 1.34 2.33 -13.88
CA TYR A 116 0.26 2.12 -12.94
C TYR A 116 0.72 2.58 -11.54
N PRO A 117 0.06 3.58 -10.93
CA PRO A 117 0.38 3.98 -9.57
C PRO A 117 0.05 2.83 -8.61
N TYR A 118 0.80 2.70 -7.51
CA TYR A 118 0.44 1.82 -6.40
C TYR A 118 -1.02 2.08 -5.98
N GLN A 119 -1.84 1.03 -5.91
CA GLN A 119 -3.25 1.18 -5.48
C GLN A 119 -3.36 1.35 -3.97
N CYS A 120 -2.37 0.87 -3.21
CA CYS A 120 -2.24 1.18 -1.80
C CYS A 120 -0.81 0.96 -1.31
N LEU A 121 -0.53 1.54 -0.14
CA LEU A 121 0.59 1.18 0.72
C LEU A 121 0.02 0.43 1.93
N ALA A 122 0.50 -0.80 2.13
CA ALA A 122 0.10 -1.66 3.23
C ALA A 122 1.15 -1.64 4.35
N GLN A 123 0.72 -1.28 5.56
CA GLN A 123 1.60 -1.16 6.72
C GLN A 123 1.64 -2.46 7.52
N LEU A 124 2.83 -3.00 7.72
CA LEU A 124 3.08 -4.17 8.58
C LEU A 124 2.96 -3.80 10.07
N PRO A 125 2.69 -4.78 10.95
CA PRO A 125 2.69 -4.57 12.39
C PRO A 125 3.98 -3.88 12.89
N GLY A 126 3.83 -2.96 13.85
CA GLY A 126 4.93 -2.16 14.37
C GLY A 126 5.31 -0.94 13.52
N TRP A 127 4.59 -0.65 12.42
CA TRP A 127 4.83 0.53 11.57
C TRP A 127 4.85 1.85 12.35
N SER A 128 4.04 1.98 13.41
CA SER A 128 3.94 3.17 14.24
C SER A 128 5.20 3.44 15.07
N GLY A 129 6.09 2.46 15.21
CA GLY A 129 7.43 2.62 15.79
C GLY A 129 8.53 2.88 14.76
N SER A 130 8.27 2.66 13.46
CA SER A 130 9.27 2.78 12.39
C SER A 130 9.31 4.20 11.81
N PRO A 131 10.43 4.94 11.94
CA PRO A 131 10.56 6.26 11.32
C PRO A 131 10.41 6.20 9.80
N GLY A 132 10.98 5.18 9.14
CA GLY A 132 10.89 5.00 7.70
C GLY A 132 9.45 4.76 7.23
N ALA A 133 8.74 3.84 7.88
CA ALA A 133 7.34 3.53 7.51
C ALA A 133 6.41 4.74 7.68
N LYS A 134 6.67 5.61 8.67
CA LYS A 134 5.94 6.87 8.83
C LYS A 134 6.18 7.83 7.67
N VAL A 135 7.43 7.97 7.24
CA VAL A 135 7.79 8.83 6.10
C VAL A 135 7.16 8.31 4.81
N GLU A 136 7.22 7.00 4.55
CA GLU A 136 6.56 6.37 3.40
C GLU A 136 5.05 6.60 3.43
N ALA A 137 4.40 6.39 4.57
CA ALA A 137 2.97 6.65 4.72
C ALA A 137 2.60 8.14 4.52
N MET A 138 3.44 9.07 4.99
CA MET A 138 3.25 10.50 4.75
C MET A 138 3.32 10.82 3.26
N VAL A 139 4.33 10.29 2.55
CA VAL A 139 4.49 10.49 1.11
C VAL A 139 3.34 9.85 0.33
N ALA A 140 3.00 8.60 0.61
CA ALA A 140 1.87 7.90 0.00
C ALA A 140 0.57 8.72 0.10
N ARG A 141 0.24 9.19 1.30
CA ARG A 141 -0.94 10.05 1.52
C ARG A 141 -0.85 11.36 0.74
N ALA A 142 0.34 11.96 0.62
CA ALA A 142 0.54 13.20 -0.10
C ALA A 142 0.35 13.04 -1.63
N ILE A 143 0.75 11.89 -2.18
CA ILE A 143 0.59 11.57 -3.61
C ILE A 143 -0.75 10.89 -3.94
N GLY A 144 -1.64 10.73 -2.95
CA GLY A 144 -2.98 10.17 -3.13
C GLY A 144 -3.05 8.64 -3.09
N VAL A 145 -1.96 7.96 -2.75
CA VAL A 145 -1.95 6.51 -2.51
C VAL A 145 -2.61 6.23 -1.15
N PRO A 146 -3.68 5.42 -1.11
CA PRO A 146 -4.30 4.97 0.14
C PRO A 146 -3.28 4.25 1.02
N VAL A 147 -3.31 4.55 2.32
CA VAL A 147 -2.50 3.86 3.32
C VAL A 147 -3.44 3.08 4.22
N VAL A 148 -3.22 1.78 4.32
CA VAL A 148 -4.02 0.81 5.06
C VAL A 148 -3.10 -0.07 5.90
N GLU A 149 -3.62 -0.64 6.99
CA GLU A 149 -2.88 -1.71 7.69
C GLU A 149 -3.02 -3.03 6.93
N LEU A 150 -2.01 -3.89 7.03
CA LEU A 150 -1.99 -5.18 6.32
C LEU A 150 -3.22 -6.03 6.63
N ASP A 151 -3.61 -6.11 7.91
CA ASP A 151 -4.76 -6.91 8.32
C ASP A 151 -6.08 -6.34 7.79
N GLU A 152 -6.20 -5.00 7.69
CA GLU A 152 -7.35 -4.34 7.06
C GLU A 152 -7.43 -4.67 5.56
N LEU A 153 -6.29 -4.70 4.87
CA LEU A 153 -6.22 -5.05 3.45
C LEU A 153 -6.66 -6.50 3.23
N LEU A 154 -6.14 -7.45 4.01
CA LEU A 154 -6.45 -8.86 3.85
C LEU A 154 -7.91 -9.16 4.18
N ALA A 155 -8.45 -8.56 5.25
CA ALA A 155 -9.87 -8.67 5.57
C ALA A 155 -10.77 -8.12 4.43
N SER A 156 -10.30 -7.13 3.67
CA SER A 156 -11.06 -6.61 2.52
C SER A 156 -11.14 -7.58 1.34
N TYR A 157 -10.15 -8.47 1.19
CA TYR A 157 -10.20 -9.54 0.19
C TYR A 157 -11.18 -10.64 0.61
N GLU A 158 -11.11 -11.08 1.85
CA GLU A 158 -12.03 -12.11 2.40
C GLU A 158 -13.50 -11.69 2.33
N ALA A 159 -13.79 -10.40 2.48
CA ALA A 159 -15.14 -9.85 2.35
C ALA A 159 -15.61 -9.71 0.89
N ALA A 160 -14.69 -9.67 -0.08
CA ALA A 160 -15.01 -9.59 -1.50
C ALA A 160 -15.23 -10.98 -2.14
N ASP A 161 -14.66 -12.03 -1.53
CA ASP A 161 -14.81 -13.43 -1.96
C ASP A 161 -16.10 -14.10 -1.44
N GLN A 162 -16.88 -13.41 -0.60
CA GLN A 162 -18.18 -13.84 -0.04
C GLN A 162 -19.36 -13.23 -0.80
#